data_AF-A0A919KXK5-F1
#
_entry.id   AF-A0A919KXK5-F1
#
_cell.length_a   1.000
_cell.length_b   1.000
_cell.length_c   1.000
_cell.angle_alpha   90.00
_cell.angle_beta   90.00
_cell.angle_gamma   90.00
#
_symmetry.space_group_name_H-M   'P 1'
#
loop_
_entity.id
_entity.type
_entity.pdbx_description
1 polymer ?
#
loop_
_entity_poly.entity_id
_entity_poly.type
_entity_poly.pdbx_seq_one_letter_code
_entity_poly.pdbx_strand_id
1 'polypeptide(L)'
;MGEVIGELLALLTDGFVRSLHVVRTRRRLAAGRPVRVPCSARPDRSRWLAEYASGRLWLTPGATHAVFRARGLGHLDLPVGGTFHDPEPDSWQSQDWAAKTYRPPGGGTPVHLQVDSRYLPLLEAALTGPDPLRKA
;
A
#
# COMPACT_ATOMS: atom_id res chain seq x y z
N MET A 1 11.33 10.58 -34.32
CA MET A 1 11.19 11.69 -33.34
C MET A 1 9.78 11.84 -32.77
N GLY A 2 8.71 11.42 -33.46
CA GLY A 2 7.33 11.50 -32.93
C GLY A 2 6.93 10.44 -31.89
N GLU A 3 7.54 9.25 -31.90
CA GLU A 3 7.23 8.17 -30.93
C GLU A 3 7.67 8.52 -29.50
N VAL A 4 8.82 9.20 -29.35
CA VAL A 4 9.34 9.62 -28.04
C VAL A 4 8.40 10.62 -27.34
N ILE A 5 7.73 11.48 -28.12
CA ILE A 5 6.78 12.48 -27.59
C ILE A 5 5.50 11.79 -27.10
N GLY A 6 5.02 10.77 -27.83
CA GLY A 6 3.85 9.97 -27.45
C GLY A 6 4.07 9.16 -26.18
N GLU A 7 5.23 8.52 -26.04
CA GLU A 7 5.59 7.78 -24.82
C GLU A 7 5.78 8.71 -23.61
N LEU A 8 6.39 9.89 -23.80
CA LEU A 8 6.49 10.88 -22.73
C LEU A 8 5.12 11.38 -22.26
N LEU A 9 4.20 11.63 -23.20
CA LEU A 9 2.82 12.05 -22.90
C LEU A 9 2.04 10.96 -22.16
N ALA A 10 2.21 9.69 -22.53
CA ALA A 10 1.61 8.56 -21.83
C ALA A 10 2.15 8.43 -20.39
N LEU A 11 3.46 8.60 -20.19
CA LEU A 11 4.09 8.58 -18.87
C LEU A 11 3.64 9.78 -18.01
N LEU A 12 3.53 10.97 -18.59
CA LEU A 12 3.08 12.18 -17.90
C LEU A 12 1.60 12.10 -17.52
N THR A 13 0.75 11.58 -18.40
CA THR A 13 -0.68 11.38 -18.13
C THR A 13 -0.90 10.31 -17.06
N ASP A 14 -0.19 9.18 -17.11
CA ASP A 14 -0.25 8.17 -16.03
C ASP A 14 0.20 8.75 -14.68
N GLY A 15 1.34 9.46 -14.66
CA GLY A 15 1.85 10.12 -13.46
C GLY A 15 0.90 11.16 -12.87
N PHE A 16 0.24 11.96 -13.73
CA PHE A 16 -0.73 12.97 -13.32
C PHE A 16 -2.02 12.33 -12.79
N VAL A 17 -2.55 11.30 -13.47
CA VAL A 17 -3.74 10.56 -13.04
C VAL A 17 -3.50 9.89 -11.69
N ARG A 18 -2.33 9.27 -11.48
CA ARG A 18 -1.97 8.68 -10.17
C ARG A 18 -1.88 9.74 -9.08
N SER A 19 -1.26 10.88 -9.37
CA SER A 19 -1.16 12.00 -8.42
C SER A 19 -2.53 12.54 -8.02
N LEU A 20 -3.42 12.76 -8.99
CA LEU A 20 -4.82 13.14 -8.72
C LEU A 20 -5.55 12.07 -7.91
N HIS A 21 -5.33 10.80 -8.20
CA HIS A 21 -5.94 9.71 -7.45
C HIS A 21 -5.46 9.69 -5.99
N VAL A 22 -4.17 9.94 -5.73
CA VAL A 22 -3.63 10.10 -4.36
C VAL A 22 -4.31 11.25 -3.63
N VAL A 23 -4.38 12.43 -4.24
CA VAL A 23 -5.02 13.61 -3.64
C VAL A 23 -6.49 13.33 -3.33
N ARG A 24 -7.22 12.70 -4.26
CA ARG A 24 -8.62 12.33 -4.06
C ARG A 24 -8.78 11.28 -2.96
N THR A 25 -7.89 10.30 -2.90
CA THR A 25 -7.87 9.26 -1.86
C THR A 25 -7.67 9.90 -0.49
N ARG A 26 -6.68 10.79 -0.35
CA ARG A 26 -6.41 11.53 0.88
C ARG A 26 -7.63 12.35 1.33
N ARG A 27 -8.24 13.11 0.41
CA ARG A 27 -9.45 13.91 0.71
C ARG A 27 -10.63 13.05 1.14
N ARG A 28 -10.84 11.88 0.52
CA ARG A 28 -11.94 10.97 0.89
C ARG A 28 -11.71 10.35 2.26
N LEU A 29 -10.48 9.92 2.56
CA LEU A 29 -10.14 9.37 3.86
C LEU A 29 -10.32 10.43 4.96
N ALA A 30 -9.84 11.66 4.71
CA ALA A 30 -10.06 12.82 5.58
C ALA A 30 -11.52 13.30 5.65
N ALA A 31 -12.42 12.76 4.84
CA ALA A 31 -13.86 13.01 4.92
C ALA A 31 -14.61 11.80 5.52
N GLY A 32 -13.90 10.87 6.18
CA GLY A 32 -14.48 9.68 6.78
C GLY A 32 -15.02 8.66 5.78
N ARG A 33 -14.60 8.71 4.51
CA ARG A 33 -15.06 7.76 3.48
C ARG A 33 -14.03 6.65 3.25
N PRO A 34 -14.46 5.40 3.05
CA PRO A 34 -13.56 4.31 2.74
C PRO A 34 -12.89 4.52 1.38
N VAL A 35 -11.63 4.10 1.28
CA VAL A 35 -10.80 4.22 0.08
C VAL A 35 -10.08 2.93 -0.24
N ARG A 36 -9.60 2.83 -1.48
CA ARG A 36 -8.86 1.67 -1.99
C ARG A 36 -7.54 2.14 -2.56
N VAL A 37 -6.44 1.58 -2.06
CA VAL A 37 -5.08 1.88 -2.53
C VAL A 37 -4.57 0.68 -3.32
N PRO A 38 -4.17 0.86 -4.59
CA PRO A 38 -3.54 -0.22 -5.35
C PRO A 38 -2.17 -0.54 -4.75
N CYS A 39 -1.93 -1.80 -4.43
CA CYS A 39 -0.65 -2.28 -3.92
C CYS A 39 -0.48 -3.77 -4.23
N SER A 40 0.75 -4.25 -4.10
CA SER A 40 1.04 -5.68 -4.04
C SER A 40 1.48 -6.06 -2.63
N ALA A 41 1.06 -7.21 -2.14
CA ALA A 41 1.36 -7.66 -0.78
C ALA A 41 1.90 -9.09 -0.76
N ARG A 42 2.82 -9.34 0.16
CA ARG A 42 3.37 -10.66 0.48
C ARG A 42 3.54 -10.81 1.99
N PRO A 43 2.79 -11.67 2.68
CA PRO A 43 3.01 -11.95 4.09
C PRO A 43 4.30 -12.74 4.30
N ASP A 44 5.10 -12.32 5.28
CA ASP A 44 6.36 -12.98 5.63
C ASP A 44 6.12 -14.41 6.11
N ARG A 45 6.95 -15.35 5.65
CA ARG A 45 6.89 -16.80 5.94
C ARG A 45 5.53 -17.48 5.73
N SER A 46 4.66 -16.91 4.90
CA SER A 46 3.37 -17.55 4.64
C SER A 46 3.46 -18.62 3.56
N ARG A 47 2.85 -19.79 3.80
CA ARG A 47 2.62 -20.82 2.77
C ARG A 47 1.66 -20.34 1.66
N TRP A 48 0.99 -19.19 1.85
CA TRP A 48 0.00 -18.68 0.90
C TRP A 48 0.58 -18.05 -0.36
N LEU A 49 1.77 -17.45 -0.33
CA LEU A 49 2.33 -16.70 -1.47
C LEU A 49 3.86 -16.58 -1.34
N ALA A 50 4.61 -17.31 -2.18
CA ALA A 50 6.04 -17.10 -2.34
C ALA A 50 6.34 -15.76 -3.06
N GLU A 51 5.37 -15.29 -3.85
CA GLU A 51 5.46 -14.11 -4.71
C GLU A 51 4.52 -12.99 -4.23
N TYR A 52 4.65 -11.80 -4.81
CA TYR A 52 3.77 -10.68 -4.53
C TYR A 52 2.42 -10.84 -5.24
N ALA A 53 1.32 -10.77 -4.48
CA ALA A 53 -0.02 -10.71 -5.07
C ALA A 53 -0.39 -9.26 -5.37
N SER A 54 -0.76 -8.96 -6.62
CA SER A 54 -1.34 -7.65 -6.96
C SER A 54 -2.78 -7.54 -6.47
N GLY A 55 -3.10 -6.45 -5.79
CA GLY A 55 -4.41 -6.27 -5.18
C GLY A 55 -4.71 -4.82 -4.84
N ARG A 56 -5.60 -4.65 -3.86
CA ARG A 56 -5.97 -3.35 -3.32
C ARG A 56 -6.09 -3.44 -1.82
N LEU A 57 -5.49 -2.49 -1.12
CA LEU A 57 -5.69 -2.29 0.31
C LEU A 57 -6.90 -1.39 0.52
N TRP A 58 -7.85 -1.85 1.33
CA TRP A 58 -9.05 -1.13 1.71
C TRP A 58 -8.82 -0.48 3.07
N LEU A 59 -8.93 0.84 3.08
CA LEU A 59 -8.83 1.65 4.29
C LEU A 59 -10.22 2.20 4.61
N THR A 60 -10.77 1.78 5.74
CA THR A 60 -12.09 2.22 6.21
C THR A 60 -11.93 3.06 7.47
N PRO A 61 -12.31 4.35 7.44
CA PRO A 61 -12.24 5.20 8.61
C PRO A 61 -12.96 4.61 9.83
N GLY A 62 -12.29 4.62 10.99
CA GLY A 62 -12.72 4.03 12.26
C GLY A 62 -12.48 2.53 12.39
N ALA A 63 -11.97 1.84 11.36
CA ALA A 63 -11.66 0.42 11.46
C ALA A 63 -10.32 0.16 12.16
N THR A 64 -10.25 -0.95 12.89
CA THR A 64 -9.04 -1.42 13.59
C THR A 64 -8.09 -2.20 12.68
N HIS A 65 -8.50 -2.50 11.46
CA HIS A 65 -7.72 -3.22 10.47
C HIS A 65 -7.99 -2.65 9.07
N ALA A 66 -6.97 -2.72 8.22
CA ALA A 66 -7.10 -2.55 6.78
C ALA A 66 -7.20 -3.92 6.11
N VAL A 67 -7.93 -4.01 5.00
CA VAL A 67 -8.15 -5.28 4.30
C VAL A 67 -7.44 -5.26 2.96
N PHE A 68 -6.41 -6.07 2.79
CA PHE A 68 -5.82 -6.33 1.48
C PHE A 68 -6.63 -7.39 0.76
N ARG A 69 -7.00 -7.14 -0.50
CA ARG A 69 -7.67 -8.11 -1.36
C ARG A 69 -6.95 -8.26 -2.68
N ALA A 70 -6.58 -9.50 -3.00
CA ALA A 70 -6.04 -9.88 -4.30
C ALA A 70 -7.04 -10.76 -5.05
N ARG A 71 -7.09 -10.61 -6.37
CA ARG A 71 -8.01 -11.39 -7.20
C ARG A 71 -7.57 -12.86 -7.19
N GLY A 72 -8.46 -13.76 -6.76
CA GLY A 72 -8.21 -15.21 -6.77
C GLY A 72 -7.39 -15.75 -5.60
N LEU A 73 -6.94 -14.89 -4.67
CA LEU A 73 -6.01 -15.26 -3.58
C LEU A 73 -6.54 -14.95 -2.17
N GLY A 74 -7.80 -14.49 -2.05
CA GLY A 74 -8.43 -14.20 -0.77
C GLY A 74 -8.18 -12.78 -0.25
N HIS A 75 -8.24 -12.63 1.07
CA HIS A 75 -7.98 -11.36 1.75
C HIS A 75 -7.00 -11.54 2.91
N LEU A 76 -6.29 -10.47 3.25
CA LEU A 76 -5.37 -10.39 4.36
C LEU A 76 -5.76 -9.17 5.21
N ASP A 77 -5.95 -9.39 6.51
CA ASP A 77 -6.24 -8.31 7.45
C ASP A 77 -4.94 -7.78 8.04
N LEU A 78 -4.75 -6.47 7.96
CA LEU A 78 -3.61 -5.74 8.51
C LEU A 78 -4.11 -4.89 9.68
N PRO A 79 -3.88 -5.30 10.93
CA PRO A 79 -4.26 -4.51 12.09
C PRO A 79 -3.54 -3.15 12.08
N VAL A 80 -4.26 -2.07 12.39
CA VAL A 80 -3.74 -0.69 12.46
C VAL A 80 -2.95 -0.50 13.76
N GLY A 81 -1.95 0.39 13.74
CA GLY A 81 -1.09 0.70 14.89
C GLY A 81 0.28 0.01 14.85
N GLY A 82 0.62 -0.60 13.72
CA GLY A 82 1.91 -1.23 13.47
C GLY A 82 2.99 -0.23 13.06
N THR A 83 4.11 -0.75 12.54
CA THR A 83 5.26 0.05 12.10
C THR A 83 5.73 -0.35 10.71
N PHE A 84 6.23 0.61 9.93
CA PHE A 84 6.87 0.36 8.64
C PHE A 84 8.39 0.34 8.82
N HIS A 85 9.02 -0.60 8.13
CA HIS A 85 10.47 -0.78 8.07
C HIS A 85 10.90 -0.79 6.62
N ASP A 86 11.96 -0.05 6.33
CA ASP A 86 12.60 -0.08 5.02
C ASP A 86 13.30 -1.43 4.81
N PRO A 87 13.45 -1.88 3.55
CA PRO A 87 14.21 -3.08 3.26
C PRO A 87 15.68 -2.88 3.61
N GLU A 88 16.36 -3.98 3.93
CA GLU A 88 17.80 -3.95 4.25
C GLU A 88 18.58 -3.35 3.07
N PRO A 89 19.52 -2.42 3.27
CA PRO A 89 20.21 -1.70 2.19
C PRO A 89 20.93 -2.64 1.20
N ASP A 90 21.43 -3.79 1.67
CA ASP A 90 22.14 -4.77 0.84
C ASP A 90 21.20 -5.77 0.14
N SER A 91 19.88 -5.62 0.29
CA SER A 91 18.89 -6.55 -0.27
C SER A 91 18.48 -6.25 -1.71
N TRP A 92 19.26 -5.49 -2.48
CA TRP A 92 18.93 -5.08 -3.87
C TRP A 92 18.65 -6.26 -4.82
N GLN A 93 19.16 -7.45 -4.53
CA GLN A 93 18.91 -8.70 -5.28
C GLN A 93 17.60 -9.39 -4.87
N SER A 94 17.03 -9.04 -3.72
CA SER A 94 15.80 -9.61 -3.18
C SER A 94 14.60 -8.97 -3.86
N GLN A 95 13.56 -9.75 -4.17
CA GLN A 95 12.26 -9.22 -4.61
C GLN A 95 11.61 -8.22 -3.64
N ASP A 96 12.08 -8.19 -2.39
CA ASP A 96 11.59 -7.28 -1.35
C ASP A 96 12.32 -5.93 -1.33
N TRP A 97 13.33 -5.70 -2.20
CA TRP A 97 14.16 -4.48 -2.20
C TRP A 97 13.36 -3.18 -2.37
N ALA A 98 12.21 -3.24 -3.06
CA ALA A 98 11.32 -2.10 -3.29
C ALA A 98 10.10 -2.10 -2.36
N ALA A 99 10.00 -3.06 -1.44
CA ALA A 99 8.86 -3.23 -0.56
C ALA A 99 9.13 -2.66 0.82
N LYS A 100 8.10 -2.03 1.41
CA LYS A 100 8.13 -1.69 2.83
C LYS A 100 7.59 -2.84 3.64
N THR A 101 8.28 -3.20 4.71
CA THR A 101 7.81 -4.24 5.63
C THR A 101 6.91 -3.61 6.68
N TYR A 102 5.62 -3.94 6.65
CA TYR A 102 4.69 -3.60 7.71
C TYR A 102 4.73 -4.66 8.80
N ARG A 103 5.00 -4.25 10.05
CA ARG A 103 4.92 -5.11 11.23
C ARG A 103 3.65 -4.77 12.00
N PRO A 104 2.65 -5.67 12.06
CA PRO A 104 1.45 -5.46 12.85
C PRO A 104 1.75 -5.22 14.33
N PRO A 105 0.88 -4.49 15.05
CA PRO A 105 0.98 -4.38 16.50
C PRO A 105 0.85 -5.77 17.16
N GLY A 106 1.46 -5.94 18.33
CA GLY A 106 1.35 -7.17 19.11
C GLY A 106 2.10 -8.39 18.54
N GLY A 107 3.01 -8.20 17.58
CA GLY A 107 3.88 -9.27 17.08
C GLY A 107 3.25 -10.19 16.03
N GLY A 108 2.25 -9.70 15.30
CA GLY A 108 1.67 -10.42 14.16
C GLY A 108 2.65 -10.64 13.01
N THR A 109 2.26 -11.50 12.05
CA THR A 109 3.07 -11.81 10.86
C THR A 109 3.38 -10.54 10.06
N PRO A 110 4.65 -10.22 9.80
CA PRO A 110 5.01 -9.09 8.95
C PRO A 110 4.43 -9.22 7.53
N VAL A 111 4.14 -8.10 6.89
CA VAL A 111 3.62 -8.07 5.51
C VAL A 111 4.47 -7.11 4.70
N HIS A 112 5.08 -7.61 3.64
CA HIS A 112 5.80 -6.78 2.68
C HIS A 112 4.81 -6.16 1.70
N LEU A 113 4.84 -4.84 1.58
CA LEU A 113 3.93 -4.05 0.76
C LEU A 113 4.73 -3.30 -0.30
N GLN A 114 4.43 -3.57 -1.56
CA GLN A 114 4.88 -2.77 -2.70
C GLN A 114 3.76 -1.81 -3.09
N VAL A 115 4.07 -0.52 -3.04
CA VAL A 115 3.13 0.54 -3.39
C VAL A 115 3.86 1.63 -4.15
N ASP A 116 3.16 2.30 -5.07
CA ASP A 116 3.64 3.53 -5.69
C ASP A 116 3.95 4.56 -4.58
N SER A 117 5.15 5.11 -4.61
CA SER A 117 5.72 5.96 -3.55
C SER A 117 4.83 7.16 -3.19
N ARG A 118 3.98 7.61 -4.11
CA ARG A 118 3.02 8.69 -3.86
C ARG A 118 1.93 8.31 -2.84
N TYR A 119 1.60 7.03 -2.70
CA TYR A 119 0.64 6.56 -1.70
C TYR A 119 1.29 6.22 -0.36
N LEU A 120 2.62 6.09 -0.31
CA LEU A 120 3.33 5.65 0.88
C LEU A 120 3.04 6.56 2.10
N PRO A 121 3.11 7.90 2.02
CA PRO A 121 2.79 8.75 3.16
C PRO A 121 1.35 8.60 3.66
N LEU A 122 0.41 8.31 2.74
CA LEU A 122 -0.99 8.05 3.09
C LEU A 122 -1.15 6.72 3.81
N LEU A 123 -0.46 5.68 3.35
CA LEU A 123 -0.44 4.35 3.97
C LEU A 123 0.19 4.37 5.36
N GLU A 124 1.34 5.03 5.49
CA GLU A 124 2.03 5.19 6.76
C GLU A 124 1.10 5.89 7.76
N ALA A 125 0.55 7.06 7.42
CA ALA A 125 -0.38 7.77 8.29
C ALA A 125 -1.64 6.95 8.67
N ALA A 126 -2.16 6.14 7.74
CA ALA A 126 -3.35 5.34 7.95
C ALA A 126 -3.11 4.11 8.85
N LEU A 127 -1.93 3.49 8.76
CA LEU A 127 -1.64 2.20 9.41
C LEU A 127 -0.74 2.31 10.65
N THR A 128 -0.06 3.44 10.88
CA THR A 128 0.76 3.69 12.09
C THR A 128 0.12 4.66 13.07
N GLY A 129 -0.98 5.32 12.69
CA GLY A 129 -1.69 6.26 13.56
C GLY A 129 -2.13 5.61 14.89
N PRO A 130 -2.09 6.35 16.02
CA PRO A 130 -2.50 5.83 17.33
C PRO A 130 -4.03 5.61 17.43
N ASP A 131 -4.80 6.24 16.53
CA ASP A 131 -6.26 6.09 16.45
C ASP A 131 -6.65 5.17 15.30
N PRO A 132 -7.65 4.28 15.48
CA PRO A 132 -8.20 3.47 14.41
C PRO A 132 -8.66 4.36 13.26
N LEU A 133 -8.03 4.23 12.09
CA LEU A 133 -8.23 5.00 10.85
C LEU A 133 -9.06 6.27 11.07
N ARG A 134 -8.52 7.27 11.78
CA ARG A 134 -9.27 8.40 12.36
C ARG A 134 -10.46 8.85 11.51
N LYS A 135 -11.68 8.68 12.03
CA LYS A 135 -12.88 9.29 11.45
C LYS A 135 -12.72 10.80 11.63
N ALA A 136 -12.61 11.52 10.52
CA ALA A 136 -12.64 12.98 10.56
C ALA A 136 -13.99 13.48 11.08
#